data_AF-A0A9E3QIY3-F1
#
_entry.id   AF-A0A9E3QIY3-F1
#
_cell.length_a   1.000
_cell.length_b   1.000
_cell.length_c   1.000
_cell.angle_alpha   90.00
_cell.angle_beta   90.00
_cell.angle_gamma   90.00
#
_symmetry.space_group_name_H-M   'P 1'
#
loop_
_entity.id
_entity.type
_entity.pdbx_description
1 polymer ?
#
loop_
_entity_poly.entity_id
_entity_poly.type
_entity_poly.pdbx_seq_one_letter_code
_entity_poly.pdbx_strand_id
1 'polypeptide(L)'
;RLVWLTVGLAPVVLIVMIAVYWVLDHVPQRNLWQTGLGLLIALEIAYGVVVAATLVLTPALGLALFRGRRRKRGSPRVARGLLLCVSLLFGLALAEAIAALWQARTHRATVLPVGGLDRAEQARPSRRYPDPSEEIQLPEEFPDPPDDEEVDLVVLGESSAEGVPYNAWLSIGAIVAWQLEEAIPGRRVHLKVLASSGETLERQQRKLAELDRRPDALIIYCGHNEFSSRFPWSRDWAYYLDEQVPSAWDRFVERVERTSPLCRLIREQADKCRIAIPPPPQGHRALVDIPVYTPSEYAALLADFQRRLETIVAYAERIGALPILILPPANDSGFEPNRSFLPARTPRAERAAFARDFQAARRLEATDPARAIAQYRALLARQPGFAETHYRLARLLERQGAWEEVYRHDLAARDLDGLPMRCPTPFQEAYRAVASRHDSIFIDGQAYFHAIGRHGLLDDHLFHDGIHPSLRGQIALAQAVLRALWARRAFGWPSGSPAPTLDPARLAARFGLGPEQWRAVCLWGIMFYDLTAPVHYDPSARRAKQAAFASAARRIAAGQAPEAVGLPNIGLPAAVPY
;
A
#
# COMPACT_ATOMS: atom_id res chain seq x y z
N ARG A 1 -1.00 42.47 44.70
CA ARG A 1 -2.05 41.50 44.29
C ARG A 1 -1.71 40.80 42.98
N LEU A 2 -1.26 41.51 41.94
CA LEU A 2 -0.77 40.87 40.69
C LEU A 2 0.45 39.97 40.91
N VAL A 3 1.47 40.43 41.63
CA VAL A 3 2.70 39.65 41.93
C VAL A 3 2.42 38.34 42.66
N TRP A 4 1.48 38.34 43.61
CA TRP A 4 1.05 37.13 44.32
C TRP A 4 0.24 36.16 43.42
N LEU A 5 -0.49 36.69 42.44
CA LEU A 5 -1.14 35.88 41.40
C LEU A 5 -0.09 35.24 40.48
N THR A 6 0.96 35.97 40.10
CA THR A 6 2.05 35.45 39.24
C THR A 6 2.91 34.42 39.96
N VAL A 7 3.25 34.66 41.23
CA VAL A 7 4.02 33.73 42.08
C VAL A 7 3.19 32.47 42.42
N GLY A 8 1.87 32.59 42.52
CA GLY A 8 0.97 31.44 42.71
C GLY A 8 0.67 30.65 41.43
N LEU A 9 0.56 31.31 40.27
CA LEU A 9 0.28 30.64 38.99
C LEU A 9 1.53 30.02 38.35
N ALA A 10 2.72 30.60 38.55
CA ALA A 10 3.95 30.07 37.97
C ALA A 10 4.20 28.59 38.31
N PRO A 11 4.11 28.13 39.58
CA PRO A 11 4.25 26.71 39.89
C PRO A 11 3.09 25.87 39.34
N VAL A 12 1.87 26.40 39.24
CA VAL A 12 0.73 25.67 38.65
C VAL A 12 0.93 25.46 37.15
N VAL A 13 1.38 26.49 36.42
CA VAL A 13 1.70 26.40 34.98
C VAL A 13 2.86 25.44 34.76
N LEU A 14 3.89 25.48 35.62
CA LEU A 14 5.02 24.56 35.55
C LEU A 14 4.60 23.11 35.82
N ILE A 15 3.75 22.87 36.83
CA ILE A 15 3.16 21.55 37.12
C ILE A 15 2.31 21.07 35.95
N VAL A 16 1.50 21.93 35.35
CA VAL A 16 0.69 21.59 34.17
C VAL A 16 1.58 21.27 32.96
N MET A 17 2.64 22.05 32.71
CA MET A 17 3.58 21.78 31.62
C MET A 17 4.34 20.47 31.82
N ILE A 18 4.82 20.20 33.04
CA ILE A 18 5.49 18.94 33.39
C ILE A 18 4.52 17.77 33.29
N ALA A 19 3.28 17.92 33.78
CA ALA A 19 2.25 16.89 33.67
C ALA A 19 1.86 16.63 32.21
N VAL A 20 1.72 17.66 31.38
CA VAL A 20 1.46 17.52 29.93
C VAL A 20 2.64 16.82 29.26
N TYR A 21 3.87 17.21 29.55
CA TYR A 21 5.07 16.57 29.00
C TYR A 21 5.17 15.10 29.42
N TRP A 22 4.99 14.81 30.72
CA TRP A 22 5.00 13.45 31.25
C TRP A 22 3.91 12.58 30.64
N VAL A 23 2.69 13.12 30.49
CA VAL A 23 1.57 12.43 29.81
C VAL A 23 1.88 12.19 28.33
N LEU A 24 2.45 13.16 27.61
CA LEU A 24 2.83 13.01 26.20
C LEU A 24 3.97 12.00 25.97
N ASP A 25 4.88 11.88 26.95
CA ASP A 25 6.08 11.03 26.88
C ASP A 25 5.81 9.57 27.34
N HIS A 26 4.95 9.38 28.34
CA HIS A 26 4.72 8.06 28.96
C HIS A 26 3.40 7.39 28.55
N VAL A 27 2.44 8.14 28.00
CA VAL A 27 1.18 7.56 27.51
C VAL A 27 1.33 7.29 26.01
N PRO A 28 1.13 6.04 25.54
CA PRO A 28 1.14 5.74 24.11
C PRO A 28 0.20 6.71 23.37
N GLN A 29 0.67 7.35 22.30
CA GLN A 29 -0.10 8.36 21.56
C GLN A 29 -1.53 7.88 21.24
N ARG A 30 -1.70 6.59 20.93
CA ARG A 30 -2.99 5.92 20.74
C ARG A 30 -3.96 6.13 21.90
N ASN A 31 -3.51 5.98 23.15
CA ASN A 31 -4.36 6.08 24.34
C ASN A 31 -4.78 7.54 24.60
N LEU A 32 -3.92 8.51 24.30
CA LEU A 32 -4.24 9.93 24.37
C LEU A 32 -5.33 10.30 23.36
N TRP A 33 -5.17 9.86 22.11
CA TRP A 33 -6.16 10.14 21.09
C TRP A 33 -7.49 9.41 21.35
N GLN A 34 -7.46 8.15 21.82
CA GLN A 34 -8.67 7.40 22.21
C GLN A 34 -9.44 8.07 23.34
N THR A 35 -8.72 8.57 24.35
CA THR A 35 -9.32 9.32 25.46
C THR A 35 -9.90 10.65 24.97
N GLY A 36 -9.20 11.32 24.05
CA GLY A 36 -9.68 12.53 23.38
C GLY A 36 -10.96 12.29 22.58
N LEU A 37 -11.03 11.21 21.80
CA LEU A 37 -12.24 10.83 21.06
C LEU A 37 -13.41 10.49 21.99
N GLY A 38 -13.17 9.73 23.06
CA GLY A 38 -14.20 9.41 24.06
C GLY A 38 -14.77 10.67 24.71
N LEU A 39 -13.91 11.63 25.06
CA LEU A 39 -14.32 12.92 25.61
C LEU A 39 -15.17 13.73 24.60
N LEU A 40 -14.76 13.78 23.34
CA LEU A 40 -15.46 14.54 22.30
C LEU A 40 -16.84 13.94 21.97
N ILE A 41 -16.96 12.61 21.95
CA ILE A 41 -18.26 11.92 21.79
C ILE A 41 -19.18 12.22 22.98
N ALA A 42 -18.66 12.17 24.21
CA ALA A 42 -19.43 12.51 25.41
C ALA A 42 -19.88 13.97 25.40
N LEU A 43 -19.03 14.89 24.95
CA LEU A 43 -19.33 16.31 24.83
C LEU A 43 -20.42 16.58 23.79
N GLU A 44 -20.40 15.88 22.65
CA GLU A 44 -21.43 15.97 21.62
C GLU A 44 -22.81 15.51 22.15
N ILE A 45 -22.85 14.37 22.84
CA ILE A 45 -24.08 13.85 23.46
C ILE A 45 -24.60 14.83 24.52
N ALA A 46 -23.71 15.33 25.40
CA ALA A 46 -24.07 16.29 26.43
C ALA A 46 -24.63 17.59 25.84
N TYR A 47 -24.01 18.12 24.79
CA TYR A 47 -24.50 19.29 24.06
C TYR A 47 -25.92 19.05 23.53
N GLY A 48 -26.15 17.92 22.83
CA GLY A 48 -27.46 17.59 22.28
C GLY A 48 -28.56 17.46 23.35
N VAL A 49 -28.24 16.81 24.47
CA VAL A 49 -29.17 16.67 25.61
C VAL A 49 -29.51 18.01 26.24
N VAL A 50 -28.52 18.89 26.44
CA VAL A 50 -28.74 20.21 27.05
C VAL A 50 -29.55 21.12 26.11
N VAL A 51 -29.27 21.11 24.81
CA VAL A 51 -30.07 21.86 23.81
C VAL A 51 -31.52 21.37 23.81
N ALA A 52 -31.75 20.05 23.72
CA ALA A 52 -33.10 19.49 23.72
C ALA A 52 -33.86 19.79 25.02
N ALA A 53 -33.20 19.60 26.18
CA ALA A 53 -33.79 19.86 27.48
C ALA A 53 -34.13 21.35 27.66
N THR A 54 -33.25 22.27 27.27
CA THR A 54 -33.49 23.70 27.41
C THR A 54 -34.56 24.22 26.45
N LEU A 55 -34.63 23.71 25.21
CA LEU A 55 -35.68 24.08 24.26
C LEU A 55 -37.08 23.64 24.72
N VAL A 56 -37.20 22.53 25.44
CA VAL A 56 -38.47 22.04 25.99
C VAL A 56 -38.82 22.67 27.34
N LEU A 57 -37.85 22.72 28.26
CA LEU A 57 -38.09 23.15 29.65
C LEU A 57 -38.24 24.67 29.77
N THR A 58 -37.55 25.46 28.95
CA THR A 58 -37.65 26.93 29.01
C THR A 58 -39.08 27.44 28.76
N PRO A 59 -39.77 27.06 27.67
CA PRO A 59 -41.16 27.49 27.45
C PRO A 59 -42.12 26.89 28.49
N ALA A 60 -41.93 25.63 28.88
CA ALA A 60 -42.78 24.96 29.88
C ALA A 60 -42.69 25.65 31.26
N LEU A 61 -41.47 25.94 31.73
CA LEU A 61 -41.23 26.64 32.99
C LEU A 61 -41.63 28.12 32.91
N GLY A 62 -41.47 28.76 31.75
CA GLY A 62 -41.95 30.12 31.49
C GLY A 62 -43.48 30.22 31.60
N LEU A 63 -44.20 29.29 30.98
CA LEU A 63 -45.66 29.16 31.08
C LEU A 63 -46.11 28.87 32.52
N ALA A 64 -45.41 27.98 33.22
CA ALA A 64 -45.70 27.66 34.62
C ALA A 64 -45.48 28.87 35.55
N LEU A 65 -44.41 29.65 35.33
CA LEU A 65 -44.13 30.86 36.09
C LEU A 65 -45.18 31.95 35.82
N PHE A 66 -45.59 32.14 34.56
CA PHE A 66 -46.62 33.09 34.17
C PHE A 66 -47.99 32.75 34.79
N ARG A 67 -48.40 31.48 34.74
CA ARG A 67 -49.63 31.00 35.36
C ARG A 67 -49.59 31.10 36.89
N GLY A 68 -48.45 30.82 37.51
CA GLY A 68 -48.24 30.95 38.96
C GLY A 68 -48.31 32.39 39.47
N ARG A 69 -47.79 33.35 38.69
CA ARG A 69 -47.92 34.79 38.99
C ARG A 69 -49.36 35.28 38.94
N ARG A 70 -50.15 34.88 37.93
CA ARG A 70 -51.59 35.22 37.84
C ARG A 70 -52.42 34.68 39.00
N ARG A 71 -52.01 33.55 39.61
CA ARG A 71 -52.69 32.90 40.74
C ARG A 71 -52.12 33.25 42.12
N LYS A 72 -51.20 34.22 42.23
CA LYS A 72 -50.46 34.60 43.46
C LYS A 72 -49.81 33.42 44.21
N ARG A 73 -49.44 32.35 43.49
CA ARG A 73 -48.77 31.14 44.02
C ARG A 73 -47.49 30.89 43.22
N GLY A 74 -46.48 31.73 43.43
CA GLY A 74 -45.17 31.57 42.82
C GLY A 74 -44.38 30.45 43.49
N SER A 75 -43.81 29.52 42.71
CA SER A 75 -42.89 28.50 43.21
C SER A 75 -41.44 28.95 42.97
N PRO A 76 -40.63 29.15 44.03
CA PRO A 76 -39.21 29.48 43.88
C PRO A 76 -38.43 28.44 43.07
N ARG A 77 -38.88 27.18 43.08
CA ARG A 77 -38.27 26.08 42.32
C ARG A 77 -38.45 26.26 40.81
N VAL A 78 -39.62 26.73 40.36
CA VAL A 78 -39.90 27.01 38.94
C VAL A 78 -39.06 28.18 38.45
N ALA A 79 -38.92 29.24 39.26
CA ALA A 79 -38.08 30.39 38.94
C ALA A 79 -36.59 30.01 38.85
N ARG A 80 -36.08 29.20 39.79
CA ARG A 80 -34.70 28.68 39.75
C ARG A 80 -34.46 27.75 38.55
N GLY A 81 -35.42 26.89 38.22
CA GLY A 81 -35.35 26.03 37.04
C GLY A 81 -35.32 26.82 35.74
N LEU A 82 -36.15 27.87 35.62
CA LEU A 82 -36.13 28.76 34.46
C LEU A 82 -34.81 29.53 34.36
N LEU A 83 -34.30 30.05 35.48
CA LEU A 83 -33.01 30.73 35.53
C LEU A 83 -31.88 29.81 35.08
N LEU A 84 -31.85 28.56 35.55
CA LEU A 84 -30.88 27.55 35.10
C LEU A 84 -30.97 27.30 33.59
N CYS A 85 -32.18 27.14 33.03
CA CYS A 85 -32.35 26.94 31.60
C CYS A 85 -31.86 28.14 30.77
N VAL A 86 -32.17 29.37 31.21
CA VAL A 86 -31.72 30.61 30.56
C VAL A 86 -30.19 30.76 30.65
N SER A 87 -29.59 30.45 31.80
CA SER A 87 -28.14 30.48 31.97
C SER A 87 -27.44 29.46 31.07
N LEU A 88 -28.01 28.25 30.93
CA LEU A 88 -27.49 27.22 30.01
C LEU A 88 -27.61 27.65 28.55
N LEU A 89 -28.74 28.25 28.14
CA LEU A 89 -28.91 28.79 26.78
C LEU A 89 -27.90 29.91 26.48
N PHE A 90 -27.65 30.80 27.45
CA PHE A 90 -26.65 31.86 27.30
C PHE A 90 -25.23 31.28 27.18
N GLY A 91 -24.89 30.28 28.01
CA GLY A 91 -23.62 29.57 27.92
C GLY A 91 -23.42 28.85 26.58
N LEU A 92 -24.47 28.20 26.07
CA LEU A 92 -24.45 27.57 24.75
C LEU A 92 -24.26 28.59 23.63
N ALA A 93 -25.00 29.71 23.65
CA ALA A 93 -24.85 30.76 22.65
C ALA A 93 -23.44 31.38 22.64
N LEU A 94 -22.84 31.56 23.83
CA LEU A 94 -21.47 32.02 23.95
C LEU A 94 -20.47 31.00 23.39
N ALA A 95 -20.66 29.71 23.69
CA ALA A 95 -19.80 28.64 23.18
C ALA A 95 -19.89 28.50 21.65
N GLU A 96 -21.08 28.66 21.07
CA GLU A 96 -21.31 28.73 19.62
C GLU A 96 -20.58 29.91 18.99
N ALA A 97 -20.69 31.10 19.58
CA ALA A 97 -20.02 32.30 19.09
C ALA A 97 -18.49 32.16 19.14
N ILE A 98 -17.94 31.62 20.24
CA ILE A 98 -16.51 31.36 20.39
C ILE A 98 -16.04 30.32 19.37
N ALA A 99 -16.78 29.22 19.18
CA ALA A 99 -16.44 28.21 18.19
C ALA A 99 -16.46 28.76 16.76
N ALA A 100 -17.45 29.59 16.43
CA ALA A 100 -17.54 30.26 15.13
C ALA A 100 -16.35 31.22 14.90
N LEU A 101 -15.99 32.02 15.90
CA LEU A 101 -14.83 32.92 15.85
C LEU A 101 -13.51 32.14 15.70
N TRP A 102 -13.36 31.04 16.44
CA TRP A 102 -12.19 30.16 16.36
C TRP A 102 -12.03 29.60 14.95
N GLN A 103 -13.09 28.98 14.42
CA GLN A 103 -13.10 28.40 13.07
C GLN A 103 -12.82 29.46 12.01
N ALA A 104 -13.46 30.62 12.07
CA ALA A 104 -13.21 31.72 11.13
C ALA A 104 -11.74 32.21 11.17
N ARG A 105 -11.11 32.23 12.34
CA ARG A 105 -9.71 32.62 12.50
C ARG A 105 -8.74 31.56 11.97
N THR A 106 -8.98 30.29 12.28
CA THR A 106 -8.13 29.18 11.79
C THR A 106 -8.24 28.98 10.28
N HIS A 107 -9.42 29.15 9.69
CA HIS A 107 -9.61 29.05 8.23
C HIS A 107 -9.13 30.28 7.44
N ARG A 108 -9.03 31.46 8.09
CA ARG A 108 -8.37 32.63 7.48
C ARG A 108 -6.84 32.55 7.53
N ALA A 109 -6.27 31.95 8.58
CA ALA A 109 -4.82 31.77 8.72
C ALA A 109 -4.22 30.75 7.73
N THR A 110 -5.05 29.96 7.05
CA THR A 110 -4.64 29.02 6.00
C THR A 110 -4.53 29.68 4.61
N VAL A 111 -4.81 30.98 4.50
CA VAL A 111 -4.59 31.80 3.30
C VAL A 111 -3.46 32.80 3.57
N LEU A 112 -2.23 32.30 3.66
CA LEU A 112 -1.01 33.11 3.59
C LEU A 112 -0.15 32.60 2.44
N PRO A 113 0.38 33.48 1.56
CA PRO A 113 1.30 33.10 0.51
C PRO A 113 2.67 32.85 1.14
N VAL A 114 3.02 31.59 1.39
CA VAL A 114 4.34 31.23 1.90
C VAL A 114 5.25 30.95 0.72
N GLY A 115 5.86 32.02 0.21
CA GLY A 115 7.14 31.93 -0.47
C GLY A 115 8.26 31.74 0.56
N GLY A 116 9.20 30.84 0.25
CA GLY A 116 10.59 30.88 0.71
C GLY A 116 10.86 30.42 2.14
N LEU A 117 10.86 29.09 2.36
CA LEU A 117 11.88 28.41 3.17
C LEU A 117 12.09 27.01 2.58
N ASP A 118 13.32 26.77 2.11
CA ASP A 118 13.77 25.56 1.45
C ASP A 118 13.58 24.30 2.31
N ARG A 119 12.53 23.55 1.99
CA ARG A 119 12.48 22.08 2.06
C ARG A 119 12.59 21.56 0.62
N ALA A 120 13.73 21.80 0.00
CA ALA A 120 14.06 21.15 -1.26
C ALA A 120 14.26 19.64 -1.02
N GLU A 121 13.58 18.83 -1.84
CA GLU A 121 13.89 17.42 -2.15
C GLU A 121 13.39 16.28 -1.24
N GLN A 122 12.29 16.44 -0.50
CA GLN A 122 11.52 15.25 -0.07
C GLN A 122 10.08 15.29 -0.58
N ALA A 123 9.83 14.41 -1.57
CA ALA A 123 8.55 14.02 -2.12
C ALA A 123 7.71 15.14 -2.74
N ARG A 124 8.02 15.49 -4.00
CA ARG A 124 6.96 15.95 -4.91
C ARG A 124 5.83 14.91 -4.87
N PRO A 125 4.57 15.28 -4.58
CA PRO A 125 3.47 14.32 -4.64
C PRO A 125 3.50 13.67 -6.02
N SER A 126 3.55 12.34 -6.07
CA SER A 126 3.32 11.62 -7.34
C SER A 126 2.06 12.21 -7.94
N ARG A 127 2.14 12.70 -9.19
CA ARG A 127 0.93 13.07 -9.90
C ARG A 127 0.04 11.84 -9.87
N ARG A 128 -1.17 11.99 -9.34
CA ARG A 128 -2.15 10.90 -9.22
C ARG A 128 -2.48 10.29 -10.59
N TYR A 129 -2.27 11.07 -11.64
CA TYR A 129 -2.38 10.66 -13.03
C TYR A 129 -1.15 11.10 -13.82
N PRO A 130 -0.64 10.24 -14.71
CA PRO A 130 0.33 10.67 -15.71
C PRO A 130 -0.28 11.74 -16.61
N ASP A 131 0.48 12.77 -16.91
CA ASP A 131 0.08 13.78 -17.90
C ASP A 131 0.27 13.17 -19.29
N PRO A 132 -0.81 12.93 -20.07
CA PRO A 132 -0.70 12.30 -21.38
C PRO A 132 0.02 13.19 -22.40
N SER A 133 0.11 14.49 -22.14
CA SER A 133 0.76 15.48 -23.01
C SER A 133 2.21 15.76 -22.63
N GLU A 134 2.70 15.17 -21.54
CA GLU A 134 4.08 15.35 -21.09
C GLU A 134 5.03 14.58 -22.00
N GLU A 135 5.66 15.32 -22.91
CA GLU A 135 6.73 14.83 -23.75
C GLU A 135 8.06 14.94 -22.98
N ILE A 136 8.64 13.78 -22.66
CA ILE A 136 9.94 13.71 -21.99
C ILE A 136 11.01 13.73 -23.08
N GLN A 137 11.81 14.79 -23.12
CA GLN A 137 12.97 14.85 -24.01
C GLN A 137 14.07 13.93 -23.48
N LEU A 138 14.46 12.96 -24.29
CA LEU A 138 15.49 11.98 -23.97
C LEU A 138 16.76 12.30 -24.77
N PRO A 139 17.97 12.10 -24.19
CA PRO A 139 19.21 12.37 -24.89
C PRO A 139 19.38 11.43 -26.08
N GLU A 140 19.78 11.96 -27.23
CA GLU A 140 20.11 11.18 -28.43
C GLU A 140 21.62 11.20 -28.74
N GLU A 141 22.34 12.18 -28.18
CA GLU A 141 23.79 12.33 -28.30
C GLU A 141 24.44 12.09 -26.94
N PHE A 142 25.52 11.32 -26.93
CA PHE A 142 26.27 10.97 -25.74
C PHE A 142 27.76 11.28 -25.97
N PRO A 143 28.49 11.78 -24.95
CA PRO A 143 29.89 12.15 -25.06
C PRO A 143 30.86 10.96 -25.01
N ASP A 144 30.37 9.73 -25.16
CA ASP A 144 31.17 8.51 -25.03
C ASP A 144 32.28 8.44 -26.10
N PRO A 145 33.51 8.05 -25.75
CA PRO A 145 34.59 7.92 -26.71
C PRO A 145 34.31 6.80 -27.72
N PRO A 146 34.66 6.96 -29.01
CA PRO A 146 34.40 5.95 -30.04
C PRO A 146 35.04 4.58 -29.81
N ASP A 147 36.12 4.55 -29.03
CA ASP A 147 36.90 3.35 -28.69
C ASP A 147 36.51 2.78 -27.30
N ASP A 148 35.36 3.15 -26.76
CA ASP A 148 34.88 2.56 -25.50
C ASP A 148 34.55 1.08 -25.71
N GLU A 149 35.31 0.27 -25.00
CA GLU A 149 35.28 -1.17 -25.04
C GLU A 149 34.51 -1.73 -23.83
N GLU A 150 33.90 -0.89 -22.99
CA GLU A 150 33.01 -1.33 -21.92
C GLU A 150 31.59 -1.64 -22.43
N VAL A 151 30.80 -2.34 -21.62
CA VAL A 151 29.37 -2.57 -21.88
C VAL A 151 28.57 -1.73 -20.87
N ASP A 152 27.83 -0.74 -21.36
CA ASP A 152 26.94 0.08 -20.52
C ASP A 152 25.59 -0.63 -20.33
N LEU A 153 25.39 -1.20 -19.13
CA LEU A 153 24.16 -1.88 -18.75
C LEU A 153 23.33 -0.99 -17.82
N VAL A 154 22.17 -0.53 -18.29
CA VAL A 154 21.25 0.27 -17.49
C VAL A 154 20.05 -0.58 -17.05
N VAL A 155 19.66 -0.45 -15.79
CA VAL A 155 18.48 -1.15 -15.24
C VAL A 155 17.42 -0.13 -14.82
N LEU A 156 16.27 -0.21 -15.49
CA LEU A 156 15.04 0.48 -15.14
C LEU A 156 14.09 -0.46 -14.40
N GLY A 157 13.44 0.08 -13.38
CA GLY A 157 12.39 -0.65 -12.68
C GLY A 157 12.08 -0.12 -11.30
N GLU A 158 11.51 -0.99 -10.50
CA GLU A 158 11.02 -0.68 -9.16
C GLU A 158 11.90 -1.38 -8.11
N SER A 159 11.38 -1.57 -6.90
CA SER A 159 12.09 -2.24 -5.81
C SER A 159 12.61 -3.63 -6.17
N SER A 160 11.86 -4.44 -6.93
CA SER A 160 12.30 -5.76 -7.39
C SER A 160 13.53 -5.71 -8.30
N ALA A 161 13.59 -4.71 -9.19
CA ALA A 161 14.70 -4.50 -10.12
C ALA A 161 15.91 -3.84 -9.43
N GLU A 162 15.65 -2.97 -8.45
CA GLU A 162 16.66 -2.42 -7.53
C GLU A 162 17.35 -3.53 -6.72
N GLY A 163 16.65 -4.66 -6.51
CA GLY A 163 17.18 -5.85 -5.84
C GLY A 163 16.62 -6.08 -4.44
N VAL A 164 15.62 -5.32 -4.00
CA VAL A 164 14.99 -5.45 -2.68
C VAL A 164 14.53 -6.90 -2.43
N PRO A 165 14.73 -7.46 -1.22
CA PRO A 165 15.36 -6.86 -0.04
C PRO A 165 16.89 -6.94 0.01
N TYR A 166 17.53 -7.31 -1.10
CA TYR A 166 18.97 -7.49 -1.21
C TYR A 166 19.71 -6.31 -1.85
N ASN A 167 19.02 -5.19 -2.13
CA ASN A 167 19.52 -4.04 -2.91
C ASN A 167 20.85 -3.44 -2.38
N ALA A 168 21.19 -3.65 -1.11
CA ALA A 168 22.50 -3.26 -0.55
C ALA A 168 23.66 -4.16 -1.01
N TRP A 169 23.38 -5.33 -1.58
CA TRP A 169 24.37 -6.37 -1.90
C TRP A 169 24.25 -6.90 -3.34
N LEU A 170 23.02 -7.13 -3.83
CA LEU A 170 22.78 -7.67 -5.16
C LEU A 170 21.46 -7.18 -5.75
N SER A 171 21.40 -7.24 -7.06
CA SER A 171 20.21 -7.06 -7.88
C SER A 171 20.34 -7.96 -9.13
N ILE A 172 19.28 -8.10 -9.92
CA ILE A 172 19.36 -8.79 -11.22
C ILE A 172 20.47 -8.18 -12.07
N GLY A 173 20.55 -6.84 -12.11
CA GLY A 173 21.60 -6.11 -12.84
C GLY A 173 23.00 -6.44 -12.36
N ALA A 174 23.22 -6.48 -11.04
CA ALA A 174 24.52 -6.81 -10.45
C ALA A 174 24.95 -8.24 -10.78
N ILE A 175 24.02 -9.20 -10.75
CA ILE A 175 24.28 -10.59 -11.10
C ILE A 175 24.63 -10.71 -12.60
N VAL A 176 23.85 -10.07 -13.46
CA VAL A 176 24.08 -10.08 -14.92
C VAL A 176 25.43 -9.45 -15.26
N ALA A 177 25.73 -8.27 -14.69
CA ALA A 177 26.98 -7.58 -14.92
C ALA A 177 28.19 -8.45 -14.54
N TRP A 178 28.22 -8.97 -13.30
CA TRP A 178 29.33 -9.83 -12.84
C TRP A 178 29.51 -11.06 -13.73
N GLN A 179 28.43 -11.75 -14.09
CA GLN A 179 28.52 -12.97 -14.88
C GLN A 179 28.86 -12.72 -16.35
N LEU A 180 28.51 -11.55 -16.90
CA LEU A 180 28.95 -11.13 -18.23
C LEU A 180 30.46 -10.89 -18.26
N GLU A 181 31.01 -10.18 -17.27
CA GLU A 181 32.47 -9.95 -17.19
C GLU A 181 33.27 -11.24 -17.10
N GLU A 182 32.75 -12.24 -16.37
CA GLU A 182 33.39 -13.55 -16.30
C GLU A 182 33.26 -14.36 -17.59
N ALA A 183 32.13 -14.24 -18.27
CA ALA A 183 31.88 -15.00 -19.49
C ALA A 183 32.52 -14.41 -20.74
N ILE A 184 32.84 -13.11 -20.73
CA ILE A 184 33.44 -12.37 -21.84
C ILE A 184 34.72 -11.69 -21.35
N PRO A 185 35.85 -12.42 -21.28
CA PRO A 185 37.10 -11.87 -20.78
C PRO A 185 37.53 -10.61 -21.53
N GLY A 186 37.91 -9.56 -20.80
CA GLY A 186 38.33 -8.28 -21.35
C GLY A 186 37.20 -7.27 -21.57
N ARG A 187 35.93 -7.68 -21.47
CA ARG A 187 34.79 -6.76 -21.45
C ARG A 187 34.37 -6.44 -20.03
N ARG A 188 34.56 -5.18 -19.61
CA ARG A 188 34.02 -4.64 -18.36
C ARG A 188 32.58 -4.22 -18.54
N VAL A 189 31.78 -4.35 -17.50
CA VAL A 189 30.38 -3.92 -17.52
C VAL A 189 30.20 -2.72 -16.60
N HIS A 190 29.87 -1.57 -17.19
CA HIS A 190 29.46 -0.40 -16.43
C HIS A 190 27.95 -0.50 -16.13
N LEU A 191 27.64 -0.91 -14.91
CA LEU A 191 26.26 -1.08 -14.45
C LEU A 191 25.70 0.21 -13.83
N LYS A 192 24.61 0.75 -14.40
CA LYS A 192 23.84 1.86 -13.82
C LYS A 192 22.43 1.38 -13.45
N VAL A 193 22.18 1.21 -12.15
CA VAL A 193 20.84 0.87 -11.63
C VAL A 193 20.06 2.16 -11.35
N LEU A 194 19.10 2.49 -12.22
CA LEU A 194 18.17 3.61 -12.02
C LEU A 194 16.89 3.19 -11.28
N ALA A 195 16.65 1.88 -11.22
CA ALA A 195 15.54 1.27 -10.51
C ALA A 195 15.46 1.75 -9.05
N SER A 196 14.25 2.03 -8.58
CA SER A 196 14.05 2.63 -7.26
C SER A 196 12.69 2.25 -6.68
N SER A 197 12.70 1.94 -5.39
CA SER A 197 11.54 1.50 -4.62
C SER A 197 10.38 2.51 -4.66
N GLY A 198 9.16 2.00 -4.89
CA GLY A 198 7.94 2.79 -4.91
C GLY A 198 7.76 3.66 -6.17
N GLU A 199 8.63 3.53 -7.17
CA GLU A 199 8.47 4.25 -8.44
C GLU A 199 7.58 3.51 -9.44
N THR A 200 7.20 4.23 -10.49
CA THR A 200 6.33 3.78 -11.58
C THR A 200 7.09 3.89 -12.91
N LEU A 201 6.57 3.28 -13.98
CA LEU A 201 7.22 3.33 -15.30
C LEU A 201 7.42 4.77 -15.79
N GLU A 202 6.46 5.65 -15.49
CA GLU A 202 6.55 7.09 -15.75
C GLU A 202 7.78 7.74 -15.09
N ARG A 203 8.06 7.44 -13.82
CA ARG A 203 9.23 7.98 -13.12
C ARG A 203 10.53 7.42 -13.67
N GLN A 204 10.54 6.14 -14.01
CA GLN A 204 11.68 5.49 -14.63
C GLN A 204 11.99 6.05 -16.02
N GLN A 205 10.96 6.37 -16.81
CA GLN A 205 11.13 7.08 -18.09
C GLN A 205 11.76 8.46 -17.90
N ARG A 206 11.35 9.22 -16.88
CA ARG A 206 11.96 10.55 -16.60
C ARG A 206 13.45 10.43 -16.27
N LYS A 207 13.86 9.40 -15.54
CA LYS A 207 15.27 9.17 -15.20
C LYS A 207 16.15 8.88 -16.41
N LEU A 208 15.58 8.38 -17.52
CA LEU A 208 16.33 8.24 -18.78
C LEU A 208 16.80 9.58 -19.34
N ALA A 209 16.12 10.68 -19.02
CA ALA A 209 16.55 12.02 -19.43
C ALA A 209 17.86 12.46 -18.76
N GLU A 210 18.27 11.78 -17.69
CA GLU A 210 19.48 12.06 -16.91
C GLU A 210 20.64 11.13 -17.28
N LEU A 211 20.53 10.39 -18.39
CA LEU A 211 21.63 9.57 -18.89
C LEU A 211 22.74 10.43 -19.48
N ASP A 212 23.95 10.13 -19.05
CA ASP A 212 25.22 10.77 -19.42
C ASP A 212 26.10 9.87 -20.30
N ARG A 213 25.81 8.56 -20.34
CA ARG A 213 26.42 7.57 -21.22
C ARG A 213 25.32 6.81 -21.97
N ARG A 214 25.60 6.41 -23.21
CA ARG A 214 24.69 5.63 -24.04
C ARG A 214 24.64 4.19 -23.51
N PRO A 215 23.48 3.64 -23.15
CA PRO A 215 23.38 2.23 -22.82
C PRO A 215 23.65 1.35 -24.05
N ASP A 216 24.33 0.23 -23.85
CA ASP A 216 24.38 -0.88 -24.81
C ASP A 216 23.26 -1.90 -24.56
N ALA A 217 22.78 -1.99 -23.31
CA ALA A 217 21.56 -2.70 -22.97
C ALA A 217 20.74 -1.97 -21.90
N LEU A 218 19.42 -2.08 -22.04
CA LEU A 218 18.45 -1.51 -21.13
C LEU A 218 17.52 -2.60 -20.58
N ILE A 219 17.73 -3.01 -19.33
CA ILE A 219 16.83 -3.93 -18.63
C ILE A 219 15.64 -3.15 -18.10
N ILE A 220 14.41 -3.60 -18.41
CA ILE A 220 13.17 -2.97 -17.97
C ILE A 220 12.37 -4.01 -17.16
N TYR A 221 12.20 -3.75 -15.86
CA TYR A 221 11.44 -4.60 -14.94
C TYR A 221 10.55 -3.74 -14.02
N CYS A 222 9.34 -3.43 -14.51
CA CYS A 222 8.42 -2.47 -13.87
C CYS A 222 6.95 -2.88 -14.05
N GLY A 223 6.07 -2.54 -13.10
CA GLY A 223 4.63 -2.77 -13.21
C GLY A 223 3.91 -3.08 -11.89
N HIS A 224 4.64 -3.33 -10.79
CA HIS A 224 4.01 -3.66 -9.50
C HIS A 224 3.38 -2.43 -8.84
N ASN A 225 3.99 -1.26 -9.01
CA ASN A 225 3.63 -0.03 -8.31
C ASN A 225 2.65 0.87 -9.05
N GLU A 226 2.14 0.45 -10.21
CA GLU A 226 1.35 1.32 -11.08
C GLU A 226 0.08 1.87 -10.38
N PHE A 227 -0.44 1.13 -9.40
CA PHE A 227 -1.56 1.54 -8.56
C PHE A 227 -1.12 1.99 -7.17
N SER A 228 -0.33 1.18 -6.46
CA SER A 228 0.04 1.41 -5.04
C SER A 228 0.82 2.69 -4.79
N SER A 229 1.54 3.21 -5.80
CA SER A 229 2.29 4.48 -5.70
C SER A 229 1.52 5.72 -6.18
N ARG A 230 0.37 5.51 -6.84
CA ARG A 230 -0.50 6.60 -7.33
C ARG A 230 -1.73 6.82 -6.47
N PHE A 231 -2.20 5.78 -5.79
CA PHE A 231 -3.36 5.85 -4.92
C PHE A 231 -2.97 5.57 -3.47
N PRO A 232 -3.38 6.42 -2.52
CA PRO A 232 -3.23 6.10 -1.10
C PRO A 232 -3.89 4.76 -0.79
N TRP A 233 -3.20 3.89 -0.05
CA TRP A 233 -3.71 2.56 0.31
C TRP A 233 -4.92 2.62 1.24
N SER A 234 -5.21 3.79 1.81
CA SER A 234 -6.40 4.11 2.61
C SER A 234 -7.51 4.77 1.79
N ARG A 235 -7.33 4.99 0.48
CA ARG A 235 -8.32 5.68 -0.35
C ARG A 235 -9.65 4.95 -0.29
N ASP A 236 -10.66 5.71 0.07
CA ASP A 236 -12.07 5.37 -0.02
C ASP A 236 -12.80 6.40 -0.87
N TRP A 237 -13.84 5.97 -1.57
CA TRP A 237 -14.68 6.84 -2.41
C TRP A 237 -16.07 6.22 -2.59
N ALA A 238 -17.01 7.01 -3.08
CA ALA A 238 -18.40 6.59 -3.26
C ALA A 238 -18.56 5.61 -4.43
N TYR A 239 -18.20 4.36 -4.19
CA TYR A 239 -18.23 3.29 -5.19
C TYR A 239 -19.61 2.64 -5.34
N TYR A 240 -20.25 2.27 -4.23
CA TYR A 240 -21.57 1.64 -4.26
C TYR A 240 -22.67 2.67 -4.50
N LEU A 241 -23.52 2.42 -5.50
CA LEU A 241 -24.52 3.40 -5.94
C LEU A 241 -25.62 3.65 -4.88
N ASP A 242 -25.91 2.67 -4.03
CA ASP A 242 -26.93 2.75 -3.00
C ASP A 242 -26.47 3.49 -1.73
N GLU A 243 -25.16 3.66 -1.55
CA GLU A 243 -24.56 4.47 -0.48
C GLU A 243 -24.47 5.96 -0.85
N GLN A 244 -24.70 6.31 -2.12
CA GLN A 244 -24.75 7.71 -2.58
C GLN A 244 -26.04 8.44 -2.18
N VAL A 245 -27.02 7.73 -1.59
CA VAL A 245 -28.23 8.33 -1.04
C VAL A 245 -28.02 8.51 0.47
N PRO A 246 -27.67 9.73 0.96
CA PRO A 246 -27.46 9.95 2.39
C PRO A 246 -28.72 9.54 3.16
N SER A 247 -28.56 8.82 4.27
CA SER A 247 -29.71 8.40 5.07
C SER A 247 -30.44 9.62 5.65
N ALA A 248 -31.67 9.43 6.14
CA ALA A 248 -32.38 10.51 6.83
C ALA A 248 -31.58 11.04 8.04
N TRP A 249 -30.78 10.18 8.67
CA TRP A 249 -29.88 10.52 9.76
C TRP A 249 -28.68 11.35 9.27
N ASP A 250 -28.05 10.96 8.16
CA ASP A 250 -26.91 11.70 7.59
C ASP A 250 -27.32 13.11 7.14
N ARG A 251 -28.52 13.24 6.56
CA ARG A 251 -29.09 14.56 6.20
C ARG A 251 -29.43 15.41 7.42
N PHE A 252 -29.89 14.79 8.50
CA PHE A 252 -30.17 15.48 9.76
C PHE A 252 -28.87 15.97 10.42
N VAL A 253 -27.86 15.11 10.44
CA VAL A 253 -26.51 15.39 10.93
C VAL A 253 -25.86 16.53 10.15
N GLU A 254 -25.87 16.49 8.82
CA GLU A 254 -25.34 17.55 7.96
C GLU A 254 -26.05 18.90 8.24
N ARG A 255 -27.37 18.85 8.49
CA ARG A 255 -28.15 20.04 8.84
C ARG A 255 -27.73 20.62 10.20
N VAL A 256 -27.51 19.77 11.21
CA VAL A 256 -27.01 20.20 12.53
C VAL A 256 -25.63 20.84 12.40
N GLU A 257 -24.70 20.23 11.65
CA GLU A 257 -23.35 20.76 11.42
C GLU A 257 -23.34 22.12 10.72
N ARG A 258 -24.25 22.35 9.77
CA ARG A 258 -24.39 23.64 9.08
C ARG A 258 -24.97 24.74 9.97
N THR A 259 -25.64 24.38 11.06
CA THR A 259 -26.34 25.32 11.95
C THR A 259 -25.63 25.58 13.28
N SER A 260 -24.79 24.65 13.76
CA SER A 260 -24.06 24.75 15.03
C SER A 260 -22.53 24.72 14.80
N PRO A 261 -21.87 25.89 14.81
CA PRO A 261 -20.41 26.01 14.84
C PRO A 261 -19.72 25.16 15.92
N LEU A 262 -20.32 25.03 17.11
CA LEU A 262 -19.78 24.23 18.20
C LEU A 262 -19.84 22.72 17.91
N CYS A 263 -20.97 22.20 17.39
CA CYS A 263 -21.05 20.81 16.96
C CYS A 263 -20.04 20.50 15.88
N ARG A 264 -19.91 21.40 14.89
CA ARG A 264 -18.93 21.28 13.82
C ARG A 264 -17.50 21.26 14.37
N LEU A 265 -17.16 22.12 15.33
CA LEU A 265 -15.83 22.15 15.94
C LEU A 265 -15.54 20.87 16.73
N ILE A 266 -16.49 20.37 17.53
CA ILE A 266 -16.35 19.13 18.29
C ILE A 266 -16.09 17.95 17.34
N ARG A 267 -16.83 17.89 16.22
CA ARG A 267 -16.69 16.83 15.22
C ARG A 267 -15.41 16.95 14.39
N GLU A 268 -15.01 18.15 13.96
CA GLU A 268 -13.72 18.38 13.30
C GLU A 268 -12.54 17.93 14.15
N GLN A 269 -12.60 18.14 15.47
CA GLN A 269 -11.57 17.64 16.39
C GLN A 269 -11.70 16.13 16.62
N ALA A 270 -12.92 15.59 16.67
CA ALA A 270 -13.15 14.16 16.78
C ALA A 270 -12.61 13.42 15.54
N ASP A 271 -12.76 14.01 14.35
CA ASP A 271 -12.20 13.49 13.10
C ASP A 271 -10.68 13.57 13.07
N LYS A 272 -10.08 14.64 13.57
CA LYS A 272 -8.62 14.71 13.78
C LYS A 272 -8.14 13.63 14.75
N CYS A 273 -8.86 13.40 15.85
CA CYS A 273 -8.59 12.28 16.74
C CYS A 273 -8.79 10.95 16.01
N ARG A 274 -9.84 10.75 15.20
CA ARG A 274 -10.05 9.52 14.41
C ARG A 274 -8.96 9.27 13.36
N ILE A 275 -8.37 10.33 12.81
CA ILE A 275 -7.23 10.27 11.88
C ILE A 275 -5.93 9.93 12.64
N ALA A 276 -5.76 10.46 13.86
CA ALA A 276 -4.55 10.30 14.68
C ALA A 276 -4.58 9.09 15.63
N ILE A 277 -5.76 8.51 15.90
CA ILE A 277 -5.94 7.17 16.47
C ILE A 277 -5.75 6.19 15.32
N PRO A 278 -4.72 5.32 15.33
CA PRO A 278 -4.78 4.16 14.46
C PRO A 278 -6.08 3.40 14.78
N PRO A 279 -6.90 3.06 13.77
CA PRO A 279 -8.30 2.69 13.93
C PRO A 279 -8.52 1.67 15.07
N PRO A 280 -9.63 1.79 15.84
CA PRO A 280 -9.91 0.95 17.01
C PRO A 280 -9.90 -0.55 16.65
N PRO A 281 -9.88 -1.48 17.64
CA PRO A 281 -9.58 -2.91 17.48
C PRO A 281 -10.67 -3.73 16.74
N GLN A 282 -11.26 -3.17 15.68
CA GLN A 282 -11.73 -3.87 14.50
C GLN A 282 -11.03 -3.41 13.20
N GLY A 283 -9.91 -2.68 13.29
CA GLY A 283 -8.57 -3.06 12.82
C GLY A 283 -8.31 -3.59 11.41
N HIS A 284 -9.32 -3.74 10.54
CA HIS A 284 -9.19 -4.36 9.23
C HIS A 284 -10.16 -3.73 8.23
N ARG A 285 -9.84 -3.84 6.93
CA ARG A 285 -10.79 -3.51 5.86
C ARG A 285 -12.06 -4.39 5.97
N ALA A 286 -13.15 -3.99 5.35
CA ALA A 286 -14.32 -4.87 5.25
C ALA A 286 -14.00 -6.04 4.31
N LEU A 287 -14.59 -7.22 4.54
CA LEU A 287 -14.48 -8.35 3.60
C LEU A 287 -14.98 -7.95 2.20
N VAL A 288 -16.16 -7.32 2.15
CA VAL A 288 -16.70 -6.68 0.95
C VAL A 288 -16.34 -5.21 1.00
N ASP A 289 -15.24 -4.87 0.34
CA ASP A 289 -14.62 -3.55 0.32
C ASP A 289 -14.93 -2.80 -0.99
N ILE A 290 -14.10 -1.80 -1.33
CA ILE A 290 -14.12 -1.01 -2.55
C ILE A 290 -12.72 -0.95 -3.19
N PRO A 291 -12.62 -0.86 -4.53
CA PRO A 291 -11.35 -0.67 -5.21
C PRO A 291 -10.78 0.74 -4.97
N VAL A 292 -9.45 0.87 -4.94
CA VAL A 292 -8.77 2.18 -4.82
C VAL A 292 -8.82 3.00 -6.12
N TYR A 293 -9.26 2.39 -7.21
CA TYR A 293 -9.35 3.01 -8.52
C TYR A 293 -10.78 2.98 -9.04
N THR A 294 -11.11 3.95 -9.90
CA THR A 294 -12.28 3.89 -10.78
C THR A 294 -11.97 3.08 -12.05
N PRO A 295 -12.97 2.56 -12.78
CA PRO A 295 -12.73 1.90 -14.07
C PRO A 295 -12.01 2.78 -15.09
N SER A 296 -12.29 4.09 -15.09
CA SER A 296 -11.61 5.05 -15.98
C SER A 296 -10.17 5.30 -15.56
N GLU A 297 -9.88 5.33 -14.24
CA GLU A 297 -8.52 5.40 -13.70
C GLU A 297 -7.69 4.19 -14.15
N TYR A 298 -8.24 2.98 -13.99
CA TYR A 298 -7.57 1.75 -14.42
C TYR A 298 -7.23 1.79 -15.91
N ALA A 299 -8.21 2.11 -16.77
CA ALA A 299 -8.02 2.17 -18.21
C ALA A 299 -6.98 3.23 -18.62
N ALA A 300 -7.00 4.39 -17.99
CA ALA A 300 -6.02 5.46 -18.25
C ALA A 300 -4.60 5.05 -17.86
N LEU A 301 -4.43 4.39 -16.70
CA LEU A 301 -3.12 3.89 -16.26
C LEU A 301 -2.59 2.79 -17.18
N LEU A 302 -3.43 1.85 -17.61
CA LEU A 302 -3.02 0.81 -18.55
C LEU A 302 -2.59 1.41 -19.90
N ALA A 303 -3.37 2.34 -20.44
CA ALA A 303 -3.04 3.00 -21.71
C ALA A 303 -1.75 3.84 -21.61
N ASP A 304 -1.52 4.52 -20.47
CA ASP A 304 -0.26 5.22 -20.22
C ASP A 304 0.92 4.26 -20.11
N PHE A 305 0.76 3.17 -19.35
CA PHE A 305 1.80 2.16 -19.21
C PHE A 305 2.20 1.56 -20.57
N GLN A 306 1.22 1.17 -21.39
CA GLN A 306 1.45 0.67 -22.75
C GLN A 306 2.22 1.65 -23.62
N ARG A 307 1.77 2.91 -23.65
CA ARG A 307 2.43 3.97 -24.43
C ARG A 307 3.88 4.19 -23.98
N ARG A 308 4.11 4.28 -22.66
CA ARG A 308 5.45 4.54 -22.11
C ARG A 308 6.39 3.38 -22.32
N LEU A 309 5.91 2.15 -22.17
CA LEU A 309 6.71 0.96 -22.43
C LEU A 309 7.16 0.94 -23.90
N GLU A 310 6.24 1.19 -24.83
CA GLU A 310 6.57 1.34 -26.26
C GLU A 310 7.59 2.47 -26.48
N THR A 311 7.40 3.64 -25.86
CA THR A 311 8.32 4.78 -26.02
C THR A 311 9.73 4.46 -25.50
N ILE A 312 9.85 3.79 -24.36
CA ILE A 312 11.15 3.40 -23.79
C ILE A 312 11.86 2.40 -24.70
N VAL A 313 11.14 1.40 -25.23
CA VAL A 313 11.72 0.38 -26.12
C VAL A 313 12.13 0.98 -27.46
N ALA A 314 11.26 1.78 -28.08
CA ALA A 314 11.58 2.49 -29.32
C ALA A 314 12.75 3.46 -29.14
N TYR A 315 12.86 4.11 -27.97
CA TYR A 315 14.01 4.95 -27.63
C TYR A 315 15.31 4.13 -27.56
N ALA A 316 15.29 2.98 -26.88
CA ALA A 316 16.45 2.09 -26.78
C ALA A 316 16.94 1.67 -28.18
N GLU A 317 16.03 1.23 -29.06
CA GLU A 317 16.37 0.87 -30.44
C GLU A 317 16.96 2.07 -31.22
N ARG A 318 16.37 3.26 -31.06
CA ARG A 318 16.83 4.48 -31.77
C ARG A 318 18.25 4.87 -31.41
N ILE A 319 18.67 4.68 -30.17
CA ILE A 319 20.05 4.95 -29.72
C ILE A 319 20.96 3.72 -29.87
N GLY A 320 20.48 2.62 -30.45
CA GLY A 320 21.26 1.39 -30.66
C GLY A 320 21.48 0.54 -29.42
N ALA A 321 20.74 0.79 -28.33
CA ALA A 321 20.76 -0.04 -27.13
C ALA A 321 19.86 -1.28 -27.31
N LEU A 322 20.24 -2.41 -26.71
CA LEU A 322 19.43 -3.63 -26.69
C LEU A 322 18.37 -3.58 -25.57
N PRO A 323 17.06 -3.47 -25.87
CA PRO A 323 16.02 -3.57 -24.86
C PRO A 323 15.88 -5.01 -24.35
N ILE A 324 15.85 -5.16 -23.01
CA ILE A 324 15.65 -6.42 -22.31
C ILE A 324 14.43 -6.28 -21.40
N LEU A 325 13.32 -6.87 -21.80
CA LEU A 325 12.04 -6.79 -21.13
C LEU A 325 11.86 -7.95 -20.16
N ILE A 326 11.78 -7.68 -18.86
CA ILE A 326 11.40 -8.67 -17.85
C ILE A 326 9.95 -8.42 -17.46
N LEU A 327 9.06 -9.28 -17.96
CA LEU A 327 7.65 -9.27 -17.58
C LEU A 327 7.54 -9.60 -16.08
N PRO A 328 7.01 -8.71 -15.23
CA PRO A 328 7.04 -8.88 -13.77
C PRO A 328 6.26 -10.11 -13.27
N PRO A 329 6.91 -11.15 -12.72
CA PRO A 329 6.20 -12.18 -11.96
C PRO A 329 5.94 -11.68 -10.52
N ALA A 330 4.96 -12.28 -9.85
CA ALA A 330 4.66 -11.96 -8.44
C ALA A 330 4.34 -13.22 -7.63
N ASN A 331 4.32 -13.09 -6.30
CA ASN A 331 3.93 -14.19 -5.42
C ASN A 331 2.41 -14.36 -5.46
N ASP A 332 1.92 -15.14 -6.42
CA ASP A 332 0.49 -15.32 -6.65
C ASP A 332 -0.12 -16.28 -5.60
N SER A 333 0.60 -17.32 -5.21
CA SER A 333 0.13 -18.36 -4.29
C SER A 333 0.35 -18.03 -2.81
N GLY A 334 1.42 -17.31 -2.50
CA GLY A 334 1.82 -17.00 -1.12
C GLY A 334 1.21 -15.71 -0.56
N PHE A 335 0.51 -14.89 -1.34
CA PHE A 335 0.06 -13.58 -0.88
C PHE A 335 -1.42 -13.32 -1.22
N GLU A 336 -2.27 -13.19 -0.20
CA GLU A 336 -3.70 -12.89 -0.39
C GLU A 336 -3.95 -11.52 -1.04
N PRO A 337 -5.04 -11.36 -1.82
CA PRO A 337 -5.42 -10.08 -2.42
C PRO A 337 -5.71 -9.04 -1.34
N ASN A 338 -5.25 -7.81 -1.53
CA ASN A 338 -5.39 -6.74 -0.54
C ASN A 338 -6.86 -6.37 -0.30
N ARG A 339 -7.63 -6.12 -1.37
CA ARG A 339 -9.05 -5.73 -1.26
C ARG A 339 -9.91 -6.56 -2.20
N SER A 340 -11.05 -7.03 -1.69
CA SER A 340 -12.07 -7.71 -2.52
C SER A 340 -13.36 -6.91 -2.49
N PHE A 341 -14.00 -6.75 -3.64
CA PHE A 341 -15.19 -5.93 -3.80
C PHE A 341 -16.21 -6.61 -4.70
N LEU A 342 -17.46 -6.16 -4.62
CA LEU A 342 -18.56 -6.62 -5.48
C LEU A 342 -18.89 -5.54 -6.51
N PRO A 343 -19.62 -5.83 -7.60
CA PRO A 343 -20.00 -4.80 -8.57
C PRO A 343 -20.70 -3.60 -7.91
N ALA A 344 -20.42 -2.38 -8.40
CA ALA A 344 -20.95 -1.12 -7.83
C ALA A 344 -22.48 -1.06 -7.67
N ARG A 345 -23.22 -1.83 -8.50
CA ARG A 345 -24.69 -1.92 -8.47
C ARG A 345 -25.23 -2.89 -7.42
N THR A 346 -24.37 -3.63 -6.72
CA THR A 346 -24.78 -4.66 -5.76
C THR A 346 -25.39 -4.01 -4.51
N PRO A 347 -26.67 -4.23 -4.21
CA PRO A 347 -27.33 -3.62 -3.07
C PRO A 347 -26.72 -4.05 -1.73
N ARG A 348 -26.76 -3.19 -0.72
CA ARG A 348 -26.22 -3.45 0.64
C ARG A 348 -26.72 -4.75 1.25
N ALA A 349 -27.99 -5.09 1.05
CA ALA A 349 -28.57 -6.33 1.55
C ALA A 349 -27.91 -7.57 0.90
N GLU A 350 -27.63 -7.51 -0.39
CA GLU A 350 -26.95 -8.58 -1.13
C GLU A 350 -25.48 -8.66 -0.75
N ARG A 351 -24.78 -7.52 -0.60
CA ARG A 351 -23.41 -7.48 -0.09
C ARG A 351 -23.29 -8.13 1.28
N ALA A 352 -24.23 -7.84 2.18
CA ALA A 352 -24.29 -8.46 3.50
C ALA A 352 -24.61 -9.96 3.45
N ALA A 353 -25.49 -10.39 2.53
CA ALA A 353 -25.78 -11.81 2.32
C ALA A 353 -24.55 -12.56 1.79
N PHE A 354 -23.88 -12.01 0.78
CA PHE A 354 -22.64 -12.55 0.23
C PHE A 354 -21.57 -12.70 1.32
N ALA A 355 -21.36 -11.67 2.15
CA ALA A 355 -20.41 -11.73 3.26
C ALA A 355 -20.75 -12.85 4.27
N ARG A 356 -22.04 -13.06 4.58
CA ARG A 356 -22.48 -14.17 5.46
C ARG A 356 -22.21 -15.54 4.84
N ASP A 357 -22.54 -15.72 3.56
CA ASP A 357 -22.31 -16.96 2.83
C ASP A 357 -20.81 -17.29 2.76
N PHE A 358 -19.98 -16.29 2.43
CA PHE A 358 -18.53 -16.41 2.42
C PHE A 358 -17.97 -16.83 3.78
N GLN A 359 -18.44 -16.20 4.87
CA GLN A 359 -18.01 -16.55 6.21
C GLN A 359 -18.47 -17.95 6.62
N ALA A 360 -19.60 -18.43 6.09
CA ALA A 360 -20.04 -19.81 6.28
C ALA A 360 -19.11 -20.81 5.57
N ALA A 361 -18.72 -20.54 4.33
CA ALA A 361 -17.74 -21.35 3.59
C ALA A 361 -16.39 -21.39 4.33
N ARG A 362 -15.95 -20.23 4.82
CA ARG A 362 -14.69 -20.09 5.55
C ARG A 362 -14.65 -20.95 6.82
N ARG A 363 -15.75 -21.03 7.58
CA ARG A 363 -15.81 -21.89 8.79
C ARG A 363 -15.66 -23.38 8.48
N LEU A 364 -15.94 -23.80 7.24
CA LEU A 364 -15.83 -25.18 6.80
C LEU A 364 -14.43 -25.55 6.32
N GLU A 365 -13.54 -24.58 6.03
CA GLU A 365 -12.20 -24.83 5.47
C GLU A 365 -11.39 -25.89 6.26
N ALA A 366 -11.50 -25.86 7.59
CA ALA A 366 -10.77 -26.77 8.47
C ALA A 366 -11.52 -28.07 8.78
N THR A 367 -12.86 -28.07 8.72
CA THR A 367 -13.70 -29.17 9.22
C THR A 367 -14.34 -30.00 8.11
N ASP A 368 -14.69 -29.38 6.99
CA ASP A 368 -15.30 -30.00 5.82
C ASP A 368 -14.84 -29.27 4.54
N PRO A 369 -13.58 -29.52 4.11
CA PRO A 369 -12.99 -28.81 2.97
C PRO A 369 -13.73 -29.08 1.66
N ALA A 370 -14.35 -30.25 1.49
CA ALA A 370 -15.13 -30.58 0.30
C ALA A 370 -16.37 -29.67 0.20
N ARG A 371 -17.09 -29.48 1.30
CA ARG A 371 -18.23 -28.56 1.34
C ARG A 371 -17.81 -27.10 1.24
N ALA A 372 -16.65 -26.72 1.80
CA ALA A 372 -16.09 -25.39 1.62
C ALA A 372 -15.81 -25.08 0.13
N ILE A 373 -15.17 -26.01 -0.59
CA ILE A 373 -14.92 -25.90 -2.04
C ILE A 373 -16.23 -25.73 -2.81
N ALA A 374 -17.25 -26.56 -2.51
CA ALA A 374 -18.55 -26.45 -3.17
C ALA A 374 -19.21 -25.08 -2.94
N GLN A 375 -19.12 -24.53 -1.72
CA GLN A 375 -19.64 -23.20 -1.41
C GLN A 375 -18.84 -22.09 -2.10
N TYR A 376 -17.52 -22.17 -2.14
CA TYR A 376 -16.71 -21.18 -2.87
C TYR A 376 -16.99 -21.20 -4.37
N ARG A 377 -17.13 -22.37 -4.98
CA ARG A 377 -17.57 -22.48 -6.39
C ARG A 377 -18.95 -21.86 -6.62
N ALA A 378 -19.90 -22.07 -5.70
CA ALA A 378 -21.22 -21.42 -5.77
C ALA A 378 -21.14 -19.89 -5.61
N LEU A 379 -20.25 -19.38 -4.76
CA LEU A 379 -20.00 -17.95 -4.61
C LEU A 379 -19.43 -17.35 -5.91
N LEU A 380 -18.45 -18.02 -6.54
CA LEU A 380 -17.88 -17.58 -7.82
C LEU A 380 -18.89 -17.62 -8.96
N ALA A 381 -19.82 -18.58 -8.96
CA ALA A 381 -20.88 -18.63 -9.97
C ALA A 381 -21.78 -17.39 -9.92
N ARG A 382 -21.98 -16.78 -8.74
CA ARG A 382 -22.76 -15.54 -8.58
C ARG A 382 -21.92 -14.28 -8.75
N GLN A 383 -20.71 -14.28 -8.20
CA GLN A 383 -19.83 -13.12 -8.10
C GLN A 383 -18.41 -13.53 -8.50
N PRO A 384 -18.15 -13.71 -9.81
CA PRO A 384 -16.86 -14.18 -10.31
C PRO A 384 -15.73 -13.16 -10.12
N GLY A 385 -16.05 -11.90 -9.81
CA GLY A 385 -15.07 -10.83 -9.58
C GLY A 385 -14.51 -10.75 -8.16
N PHE A 386 -14.92 -11.64 -7.22
CA PHE A 386 -14.53 -11.50 -5.82
C PHE A 386 -13.19 -12.21 -5.52
N ALA A 387 -12.09 -11.45 -5.59
CA ALA A 387 -10.71 -11.94 -5.53
C ALA A 387 -10.42 -12.92 -4.37
N GLU A 388 -10.86 -12.61 -3.15
CA GLU A 388 -10.61 -13.45 -1.97
C GLU A 388 -11.24 -14.84 -2.10
N THR A 389 -12.36 -14.99 -2.82
CA THR A 389 -12.97 -16.31 -3.05
C THR A 389 -12.06 -17.17 -3.94
N HIS A 390 -11.44 -16.58 -4.96
CA HIS A 390 -10.46 -17.28 -5.79
C HIS A 390 -9.27 -17.74 -4.96
N TYR A 391 -8.67 -16.85 -4.16
CA TYR A 391 -7.51 -17.18 -3.35
C TYR A 391 -7.79 -18.32 -2.36
N ARG A 392 -8.91 -18.25 -1.62
CA ARG A 392 -9.27 -19.30 -0.66
C ARG A 392 -9.60 -20.64 -1.31
N LEU A 393 -10.28 -20.61 -2.45
CA LEU A 393 -10.54 -21.82 -3.23
C LEU A 393 -9.22 -22.44 -3.70
N ALA A 394 -8.27 -21.63 -4.19
CA ALA A 394 -6.94 -22.09 -4.59
C ALA A 394 -6.22 -22.81 -3.44
N ARG A 395 -6.19 -22.23 -2.22
CA ARG A 395 -5.55 -22.85 -1.05
C ARG A 395 -6.18 -24.20 -0.66
N LEU A 396 -7.47 -24.41 -0.89
CA LEU A 396 -8.15 -25.69 -0.65
C LEU A 396 -7.85 -26.72 -1.75
N LEU A 397 -7.86 -26.29 -3.01
CA LEU A 397 -7.53 -27.11 -4.18
C LEU A 397 -6.06 -27.57 -4.19
N GLU A 398 -5.17 -26.75 -3.63
CA GLU A 398 -3.77 -27.09 -3.42
C GLU A 398 -3.62 -28.37 -2.60
N ARG A 399 -4.43 -28.54 -1.55
CA ARG A 399 -4.45 -29.74 -0.70
C ARG A 399 -4.97 -30.98 -1.43
N GLN A 400 -5.68 -30.80 -2.54
CA GLN A 400 -6.19 -31.87 -3.40
C GLN A 400 -5.23 -32.18 -4.56
N GLY A 401 -4.14 -31.44 -4.70
CA GLY A 401 -3.20 -31.58 -5.81
C GLY A 401 -3.75 -31.09 -7.16
N ALA A 402 -4.76 -30.22 -7.16
CA ALA A 402 -5.37 -29.69 -8.38
C ALA A 402 -4.59 -28.47 -8.93
N TRP A 403 -3.29 -28.64 -9.18
CA TRP A 403 -2.32 -27.56 -9.40
C TRP A 403 -2.68 -26.57 -10.51
N GLU A 404 -3.19 -27.05 -11.64
CA GLU A 404 -3.60 -26.18 -12.76
C GLU A 404 -4.82 -25.32 -12.40
N GLU A 405 -5.74 -25.85 -11.58
CA GLU A 405 -6.87 -25.06 -11.08
C GLU A 405 -6.41 -24.04 -10.04
N VAL A 406 -5.45 -24.41 -9.18
CA VAL A 406 -4.81 -23.49 -8.22
C VAL A 406 -4.19 -22.31 -8.95
N TYR A 407 -3.35 -22.56 -9.96
CA TYR A 407 -2.68 -21.51 -10.72
C TYR A 407 -3.67 -20.53 -11.37
N ARG A 408 -4.75 -21.05 -11.99
CA ARG A 408 -5.80 -20.20 -12.57
C ARG A 408 -6.52 -19.34 -11.53
N HIS A 409 -6.81 -19.88 -10.35
CA HIS A 409 -7.43 -19.10 -9.28
C HIS A 409 -6.47 -18.09 -8.65
N ASP A 410 -5.18 -18.40 -8.52
CA ASP A 410 -4.18 -17.47 -8.02
C ASP A 410 -4.02 -16.25 -8.96
N LEU A 411 -3.95 -16.49 -10.28
CA LEU A 411 -3.95 -15.41 -11.28
C LEU A 411 -5.20 -14.53 -11.18
N ALA A 412 -6.38 -15.14 -11.07
CA ALA A 412 -7.62 -14.41 -10.93
C ALA A 412 -7.67 -13.59 -9.62
N ALA A 413 -7.15 -14.14 -8.51
CA ALA A 413 -7.07 -13.41 -7.24
C ALA A 413 -6.17 -12.18 -7.34
N ARG A 414 -5.03 -12.28 -8.04
CA ARG A 414 -4.17 -11.12 -8.33
C ARG A 414 -4.89 -10.08 -9.18
N ASP A 415 -5.48 -10.49 -10.30
CA ASP A 415 -6.02 -9.56 -11.30
C ASP A 415 -7.29 -8.85 -10.81
N LEU A 416 -8.05 -9.48 -9.92
CA LEU A 416 -9.28 -8.95 -9.33
C LEU A 416 -9.03 -8.14 -8.05
N ASP A 417 -7.78 -7.94 -7.62
CA ASP A 417 -7.44 -7.19 -6.41
C ASP A 417 -7.87 -5.70 -6.54
N GLY A 418 -8.64 -5.24 -5.58
CA GLY A 418 -9.10 -3.85 -5.48
C GLY A 418 -8.00 -2.88 -5.03
N LEU A 419 -6.85 -3.37 -4.56
CA LEU A 419 -5.62 -2.61 -4.34
C LEU A 419 -4.43 -3.38 -4.93
N PRO A 420 -4.20 -3.27 -6.25
CA PRO A 420 -3.10 -3.96 -6.89
C PRO A 420 -1.76 -3.47 -6.34
N MET A 421 -0.97 -4.41 -5.83
CA MET A 421 0.46 -4.25 -5.51
C MET A 421 1.33 -5.20 -6.34
N ARG A 422 0.69 -6.01 -7.20
CA ARG A 422 1.32 -6.96 -8.11
C ARG A 422 0.91 -6.58 -9.52
N CYS A 423 1.81 -6.77 -10.49
CA CYS A 423 1.56 -6.43 -11.90
C CYS A 423 0.38 -7.27 -12.43
N PRO A 424 -0.77 -6.65 -12.77
CA PRO A 424 -1.93 -7.39 -13.28
C PRO A 424 -1.69 -7.94 -14.70
N THR A 425 -2.41 -8.99 -15.08
CA THR A 425 -2.28 -9.61 -16.42
C THR A 425 -2.39 -8.59 -17.57
N PRO A 426 -3.33 -7.61 -17.57
CA PRO A 426 -3.38 -6.61 -18.65
C PRO A 426 -2.08 -5.79 -18.83
N PHE A 427 -1.36 -5.52 -17.74
CA PHE A 427 -0.06 -4.84 -17.78
C PHE A 427 1.05 -5.81 -18.25
N GLN A 428 0.96 -7.09 -17.88
CA GLN A 428 1.84 -8.13 -18.42
C GLN A 428 1.64 -8.33 -19.94
N GLU A 429 0.40 -8.27 -20.44
CA GLU A 429 0.10 -8.31 -21.87
C GLU A 429 0.67 -7.12 -22.65
N ALA A 430 0.80 -5.95 -22.00
CA ALA A 430 1.49 -4.81 -22.60
C ALA A 430 2.95 -5.16 -22.96
N TYR A 431 3.66 -5.87 -22.08
CA TYR A 431 5.01 -6.35 -22.38
C TYR A 431 5.04 -7.30 -23.55
N ARG A 432 4.14 -8.30 -23.60
CA ARG A 432 4.07 -9.26 -24.71
C ARG A 432 3.82 -8.55 -26.04
N ALA A 433 2.89 -7.60 -26.03
CA ALA A 433 2.54 -6.82 -27.21
C ALA A 433 3.72 -5.97 -27.70
N VAL A 434 4.40 -5.24 -26.81
CA VAL A 434 5.59 -4.43 -27.15
C VAL A 434 6.72 -5.34 -27.65
N ALA A 435 7.04 -6.41 -26.93
CA ALA A 435 8.08 -7.36 -27.32
C ALA A 435 7.85 -7.97 -28.71
N SER A 436 6.59 -8.20 -29.10
CA SER A 436 6.26 -8.75 -30.42
C SER A 436 6.50 -7.79 -31.59
N ARG A 437 6.63 -6.48 -31.32
CA ARG A 437 6.82 -5.42 -32.32
C ARG A 437 8.27 -4.93 -32.44
N HIS A 438 9.10 -5.24 -31.46
CA HIS A 438 10.44 -4.69 -31.30
C HIS A 438 11.50 -5.79 -31.26
N ASP A 439 12.71 -5.47 -31.72
CA ASP A 439 13.85 -6.38 -31.63
C ASP A 439 14.43 -6.35 -30.21
N SER A 440 13.71 -7.00 -29.30
CA SER A 440 14.03 -7.04 -27.86
C SER A 440 14.34 -8.46 -27.39
N ILE A 441 15.08 -8.54 -26.28
CA ILE A 441 15.06 -9.76 -25.47
C ILE A 441 13.82 -9.70 -24.59
N PHE A 442 12.98 -10.72 -24.64
CA PHE A 442 11.79 -10.82 -23.82
C PHE A 442 11.86 -12.02 -22.87
N ILE A 443 11.84 -11.74 -21.57
CA ILE A 443 11.78 -12.72 -20.50
C ILE A 443 10.37 -12.72 -19.93
N ASP A 444 9.58 -13.73 -20.27
CA ASP A 444 8.27 -13.95 -19.65
C ASP A 444 8.46 -14.49 -18.22
N GLY A 445 8.67 -13.58 -17.26
CA GLY A 445 8.94 -13.94 -15.87
C GLY A 445 7.83 -14.78 -15.25
N GLN A 446 6.57 -14.51 -15.61
CA GLN A 446 5.40 -15.28 -15.13
C GLN A 446 5.47 -16.72 -15.60
N ALA A 447 5.62 -16.94 -16.91
CA ALA A 447 5.69 -18.28 -17.49
C ALA A 447 6.94 -19.05 -17.02
N TYR A 448 8.07 -18.35 -16.92
CA TYR A 448 9.32 -18.95 -16.47
C TYR A 448 9.23 -19.39 -15.00
N PHE A 449 8.69 -18.55 -14.12
CA PHE A 449 8.50 -18.89 -12.71
C PHE A 449 7.46 -19.99 -12.52
N HIS A 450 6.42 -20.04 -13.35
CA HIS A 450 5.49 -21.18 -13.40
C HIS A 450 6.24 -22.47 -13.75
N ALA A 451 7.11 -22.46 -14.77
CA ALA A 451 7.85 -23.64 -15.19
C ALA A 451 8.81 -24.20 -14.12
N ILE A 452 9.46 -23.33 -13.33
CA ILE A 452 10.43 -23.75 -12.31
C ILE A 452 9.84 -23.83 -10.89
N GLY A 453 8.61 -23.38 -10.72
CA GLY A 453 7.89 -23.35 -9.45
C GLY A 453 7.53 -24.76 -8.99
N ARG A 454 7.44 -24.94 -7.66
CA ARG A 454 7.00 -26.24 -7.12
C ARG A 454 5.55 -26.45 -7.54
N HIS A 455 5.29 -27.54 -8.25
CA HIS A 455 3.97 -27.85 -8.81
C HIS A 455 3.39 -26.76 -9.74
N GLY A 456 4.24 -25.90 -10.31
CA GLY A 456 3.77 -24.78 -11.15
C GLY A 456 3.38 -23.53 -10.37
N LEU A 457 3.60 -23.47 -9.05
CA LEU A 457 3.13 -22.35 -8.23
C LEU A 457 4.20 -21.28 -8.06
N LEU A 458 3.76 -20.02 -8.05
CA LEU A 458 4.58 -18.86 -7.73
C LEU A 458 4.36 -18.52 -6.25
N ASP A 459 5.20 -19.12 -5.40
CA ASP A 459 5.07 -19.10 -3.95
C ASP A 459 6.31 -18.52 -3.25
N ASP A 460 6.37 -18.67 -1.93
CA ASP A 460 7.46 -18.20 -1.07
C ASP A 460 8.81 -18.90 -1.36
N HIS A 461 8.91 -19.89 -2.27
CA HIS A 461 10.22 -20.36 -2.75
C HIS A 461 10.84 -19.41 -3.78
N LEU A 462 10.01 -18.72 -4.56
CA LEU A 462 10.45 -17.79 -5.61
C LEU A 462 10.38 -16.34 -5.18
N PHE A 463 9.63 -16.04 -4.11
CA PHE A 463 9.45 -14.69 -3.59
C PHE A 463 9.78 -14.60 -2.10
N HIS A 464 10.30 -13.46 -1.69
CA HIS A 464 10.52 -13.14 -0.28
C HIS A 464 9.23 -12.67 0.40
N ASP A 465 8.42 -11.92 -0.32
CA ASP A 465 7.15 -11.39 0.13
C ASP A 465 6.09 -11.44 -1.00
N GLY A 466 5.09 -10.56 -0.99
CA GLY A 466 4.04 -10.55 -2.02
C GLY A 466 4.54 -10.17 -3.42
N ILE A 467 5.74 -9.58 -3.53
CA ILE A 467 6.19 -8.89 -4.75
C ILE A 467 7.67 -9.18 -5.04
N HIS A 468 8.52 -9.11 -4.01
CA HIS A 468 9.97 -9.12 -4.20
C HIS A 468 10.49 -10.55 -4.40
N PRO A 469 11.27 -10.82 -5.47
CA PRO A 469 11.88 -12.13 -5.67
C PRO A 469 12.78 -12.53 -4.48
N SER A 470 12.72 -13.81 -4.08
CA SER A 470 13.71 -14.39 -3.17
C SER A 470 15.07 -14.44 -3.85
N LEU A 471 16.14 -14.83 -3.14
CA LEU A 471 17.44 -15.08 -3.77
C LEU A 471 17.29 -16.06 -4.95
N ARG A 472 16.47 -17.11 -4.82
CA ARG A 472 16.20 -18.04 -5.92
C ARG A 472 15.54 -17.33 -7.11
N GLY A 473 14.58 -16.44 -6.86
CA GLY A 473 13.92 -15.66 -7.91
C GLY A 473 14.85 -14.68 -8.61
N GLN A 474 15.68 -13.95 -7.84
CA GLN A 474 16.71 -13.04 -8.38
C GLN A 474 17.68 -13.79 -9.30
N ILE A 475 18.18 -14.96 -8.84
CA ILE A 475 19.06 -15.83 -9.63
C ILE A 475 18.36 -16.34 -10.89
N ALA A 476 17.10 -16.78 -10.77
CA ALA A 476 16.35 -17.31 -11.89
C ALA A 476 16.21 -16.25 -13.00
N LEU A 477 15.76 -15.04 -12.68
CA LEU A 477 15.59 -13.97 -13.66
C LEU A 477 16.93 -13.55 -14.28
N ALA A 478 17.99 -13.40 -13.47
CA ALA A 478 19.32 -13.09 -13.99
C ALA A 478 19.87 -14.18 -14.92
N GLN A 479 19.64 -15.46 -14.59
CA GLN A 479 20.01 -16.59 -15.45
C GLN A 479 19.26 -16.54 -16.79
N ALA A 480 17.96 -16.22 -16.77
CA ALA A 480 17.16 -16.09 -17.99
C ALA A 480 17.70 -14.97 -18.89
N VAL A 481 18.03 -13.80 -18.33
CA VAL A 481 18.64 -12.69 -19.06
C VAL A 481 19.99 -13.09 -19.65
N LEU A 482 20.89 -13.68 -18.86
CA LEU A 482 22.22 -14.11 -19.32
C LEU A 482 22.13 -15.13 -20.45
N ARG A 483 21.19 -16.08 -20.36
CA ARG A 483 20.99 -17.08 -21.42
C ARG A 483 20.46 -16.46 -22.70
N ALA A 484 19.57 -15.48 -22.61
CA ALA A 484 19.09 -14.77 -23.79
C ALA A 484 20.22 -13.94 -24.45
N LEU A 485 21.05 -13.27 -23.65
CA LEU A 485 22.24 -12.56 -24.14
C LEU A 485 23.24 -13.53 -24.81
N TRP A 486 23.50 -14.67 -24.19
CA TRP A 486 24.36 -15.73 -24.73
C TRP A 486 23.81 -16.29 -26.06
N ALA A 487 22.51 -16.60 -26.11
CA ALA A 487 21.86 -17.13 -27.31
C ALA A 487 21.93 -16.13 -28.48
N ARG A 488 21.82 -14.83 -28.18
CA ARG A 488 21.95 -13.74 -29.15
C ARG A 488 23.40 -13.41 -29.51
N ARG A 489 24.39 -14.01 -28.82
CA ARG A 489 25.83 -13.66 -28.90
C ARG A 489 26.08 -12.15 -28.67
N ALA A 490 25.24 -11.51 -27.87
CA ALA A 490 25.35 -10.09 -27.56
C ALA A 490 26.68 -9.77 -26.86
N PHE A 491 27.33 -8.66 -27.22
CA PHE A 491 28.60 -8.22 -26.63
C PHE A 491 29.83 -9.11 -26.88
N GLY A 492 29.76 -10.06 -27.82
CA GLY A 492 30.95 -10.78 -28.32
C GLY A 492 31.36 -12.00 -27.50
N TRP A 493 30.40 -12.83 -27.07
CA TRP A 493 30.70 -14.10 -26.38
C TRP A 493 31.71 -14.96 -27.14
N PRO A 494 32.72 -15.56 -26.47
CA PRO A 494 33.68 -16.44 -27.12
C PRO A 494 33.00 -17.62 -27.85
N SER A 495 33.59 -18.02 -28.97
CA SER A 495 33.12 -19.17 -29.74
C SER A 495 33.20 -20.44 -28.90
N GLY A 496 32.10 -21.19 -28.82
CA GLY A 496 32.02 -22.43 -28.03
C GLY A 496 31.75 -22.25 -26.54
N SER A 497 31.59 -21.01 -26.03
CA SER A 497 31.21 -20.80 -24.62
C SER A 497 29.89 -21.53 -24.29
N PRO A 498 29.82 -22.28 -23.18
CA PRO A 498 28.61 -22.97 -22.76
C PRO A 498 27.53 -21.96 -22.34
N ALA A 499 26.27 -22.40 -22.35
CA ALA A 499 25.17 -21.59 -21.85
C ALA A 499 25.37 -21.25 -20.36
N PRO A 500 25.19 -20.00 -19.94
CA PRO A 500 25.45 -19.59 -18.57
C PRO A 500 24.49 -20.29 -17.60
N THR A 501 25.06 -20.79 -16.50
CA THR A 501 24.34 -21.38 -15.38
C THR A 501 24.88 -20.78 -14.09
N LEU A 502 23.97 -20.35 -13.22
CA LEU A 502 24.31 -19.63 -11.99
C LEU A 502 24.36 -20.59 -10.80
N ASP A 503 25.45 -20.53 -10.05
CA ASP A 503 25.61 -21.25 -8.79
C ASP A 503 25.21 -20.35 -7.60
N PRO A 504 24.13 -20.69 -6.86
CA PRO A 504 23.70 -19.90 -5.70
C PRO A 504 24.75 -19.74 -4.62
N ALA A 505 25.60 -20.75 -4.36
CA ALA A 505 26.62 -20.68 -3.32
C ALA A 505 27.73 -19.69 -3.71
N ARG A 506 28.16 -19.74 -4.97
CA ARG A 506 29.16 -18.81 -5.51
C ARG A 506 28.66 -17.37 -5.52
N LEU A 507 27.39 -17.17 -5.88
CA LEU A 507 26.73 -15.86 -5.85
C LEU A 507 26.64 -15.30 -4.42
N ALA A 508 26.16 -16.11 -3.48
CA ALA A 508 26.09 -15.69 -2.09
C ALA A 508 27.46 -15.32 -1.52
N ALA A 509 28.51 -16.08 -1.87
CA ALA A 509 29.88 -15.75 -1.49
C ALA A 509 30.37 -14.44 -2.15
N ARG A 510 30.13 -14.27 -3.47
CA ARG A 510 30.55 -13.07 -4.23
C ARG A 510 29.95 -11.78 -3.70
N PHE A 511 28.67 -11.83 -3.31
CA PHE A 511 27.90 -10.68 -2.81
C PHE A 511 27.86 -10.61 -1.27
N GLY A 512 28.59 -11.47 -0.56
CA GLY A 512 28.74 -11.38 0.89
C GLY A 512 27.45 -11.66 1.70
N LEU A 513 26.61 -12.58 1.24
CA LEU A 513 25.37 -12.98 1.93
C LEU A 513 25.66 -13.91 3.11
N GLY A 514 26.08 -13.32 4.23
CA GLY A 514 26.27 -14.02 5.51
C GLY A 514 25.04 -13.98 6.42
N PRO A 515 25.16 -14.52 7.66
CA PRO A 515 24.07 -14.54 8.64
C PRO A 515 23.44 -13.16 8.91
N GLU A 516 24.23 -12.10 9.05
CA GLU A 516 23.69 -10.76 9.32
C GLU A 516 22.89 -10.20 8.14
N GLN A 517 23.29 -10.48 6.90
CA GLN A 517 22.54 -10.11 5.70
C GLN A 517 21.20 -10.86 5.65
N TRP A 518 21.20 -12.17 5.93
CA TRP A 518 19.96 -12.95 6.01
C TRP A 518 19.03 -12.50 7.15
N ARG A 519 19.60 -12.05 8.27
CA ARG A 519 18.84 -11.41 9.34
C ARG A 519 18.21 -10.10 8.86
N ALA A 520 18.94 -9.25 8.13
CA ALA A 520 18.40 -8.01 7.56
C ALA A 520 17.26 -8.30 6.56
N VAL A 521 17.40 -9.33 5.73
CA VAL A 521 16.32 -9.83 4.85
C VAL A 521 15.09 -10.27 5.67
N CYS A 522 15.27 -10.93 6.81
CA CYS A 522 14.15 -11.23 7.71
C CYS A 522 13.50 -9.96 8.29
N LEU A 523 14.28 -8.95 8.69
CA LEU A 523 13.75 -7.68 9.19
C LEU A 523 12.91 -6.96 8.12
N TRP A 524 13.30 -7.04 6.86
CA TRP A 524 12.47 -6.58 5.75
C TRP A 524 11.13 -7.31 5.69
N GLY A 525 11.15 -8.65 5.82
CA GLY A 525 9.93 -9.45 5.85
C GLY A 525 8.97 -9.01 6.96
N ILE A 526 9.49 -8.75 8.16
CA ILE A 526 8.71 -8.18 9.28
C ILE A 526 8.06 -6.87 8.86
N MET A 527 8.86 -5.91 8.37
CA MET A 527 8.37 -4.60 7.94
C MET A 527 7.29 -4.70 6.84
N PHE A 528 7.52 -5.52 5.81
CA PHE A 528 6.58 -5.68 4.71
C PHE A 528 5.22 -6.20 5.21
N TYR A 529 5.21 -7.26 6.01
CA TYR A 529 3.96 -7.83 6.51
C TYR A 529 3.31 -6.95 7.59
N ASP A 530 4.08 -6.14 8.32
CA ASP A 530 3.54 -5.09 9.21
C ASP A 530 2.82 -3.98 8.43
N LEU A 531 3.42 -3.49 7.35
CA LEU A 531 2.86 -2.43 6.51
C LEU A 531 1.63 -2.91 5.75
N THR A 532 1.63 -4.16 5.30
CA THR A 532 0.56 -4.70 4.46
C THR A 532 -0.55 -5.39 5.26
N ALA A 533 -0.32 -5.83 6.51
CA ALA A 533 -1.39 -6.43 7.33
C ALA A 533 -2.69 -5.59 7.37
N PRO A 534 -2.65 -4.27 7.62
CA PRO A 534 -3.88 -3.48 7.76
C PRO A 534 -4.68 -3.31 6.48
N VAL A 535 -4.10 -3.58 5.30
CA VAL A 535 -4.81 -3.39 4.03
C VAL A 535 -5.72 -4.56 3.67
N HIS A 536 -5.61 -5.70 4.38
CA HIS A 536 -6.49 -6.86 4.21
C HIS A 536 -7.61 -6.86 5.27
N TYR A 537 -8.73 -7.54 4.99
CA TYR A 537 -9.84 -7.65 5.97
C TYR A 537 -9.56 -8.64 7.12
N ASP A 538 -8.59 -9.53 6.93
CA ASP A 538 -8.14 -10.54 7.86
C ASP A 538 -6.60 -10.76 7.74
N PRO A 539 -5.81 -10.08 8.56
CA PRO A 539 -4.36 -10.10 8.48
C PRO A 539 -3.76 -11.30 9.19
N SER A 540 -4.54 -12.30 9.60
CA SER A 540 -4.01 -13.44 10.36
C SER A 540 -2.86 -14.13 9.63
N ALA A 541 -2.98 -14.33 8.31
CA ALA A 541 -1.92 -14.88 7.47
C ALA A 541 -0.66 -13.99 7.45
N ARG A 542 -0.83 -12.68 7.19
CA ARG A 542 0.29 -11.70 7.18
C ARG A 542 1.00 -11.63 8.53
N ARG A 543 0.25 -11.60 9.63
CA ARG A 543 0.80 -11.60 10.99
C ARG A 543 1.52 -12.91 11.33
N ALA A 544 1.03 -14.05 10.85
CA ALA A 544 1.73 -15.32 11.00
C ALA A 544 3.08 -15.30 10.26
N LYS A 545 3.11 -14.79 9.02
CA LYS A 545 4.35 -14.61 8.26
C LYS A 545 5.31 -13.64 8.95
N GLN A 546 4.82 -12.47 9.39
CA GLN A 546 5.59 -11.51 10.17
C GLN A 546 6.23 -12.16 11.41
N ALA A 547 5.46 -12.94 12.18
CA ALA A 547 5.95 -13.65 13.35
C ALA A 547 7.01 -14.72 12.99
N ALA A 548 6.85 -15.39 11.85
CA ALA A 548 7.83 -16.35 11.34
C ALA A 548 9.16 -15.67 10.99
N PHE A 549 9.13 -14.51 10.31
CA PHE A 549 10.35 -13.72 10.06
C PHE A 549 10.98 -13.20 11.36
N ALA A 550 10.19 -12.73 12.32
CA ALA A 550 10.70 -12.31 13.62
C ALA A 550 11.38 -13.46 14.39
N SER A 551 10.82 -14.67 14.31
CA SER A 551 11.43 -15.88 14.85
C SER A 551 12.74 -16.22 14.15
N ALA A 552 12.76 -16.21 12.81
CA ALA A 552 13.94 -16.47 12.00
C ALA A 552 15.07 -15.47 12.30
N ALA A 553 14.78 -14.16 12.33
CA ALA A 553 15.74 -13.12 12.66
C ALA A 553 16.40 -13.33 14.04
N ARG A 554 15.60 -13.68 15.07
CA ARG A 554 16.12 -13.98 16.41
C ARG A 554 17.01 -15.22 16.43
N ARG A 555 16.62 -16.27 15.69
CA ARG A 555 17.37 -17.54 15.62
C ARG A 555 18.70 -17.38 14.89
N ILE A 556 18.73 -16.61 13.80
CA ILE A 556 19.96 -16.26 13.09
C ILE A 556 20.89 -15.45 13.98
N ALA A 557 20.35 -14.44 14.68
CA ALA A 557 21.13 -13.66 15.65
C ALA A 557 21.71 -14.51 16.80
N ALA A 558 21.06 -15.64 17.12
CA ALA A 558 21.53 -16.62 18.10
C ALA A 558 22.53 -17.65 17.52
N GLY A 559 22.97 -17.48 16.28
CA GLY A 559 23.97 -18.33 15.62
C GLY A 559 23.40 -19.51 14.83
N GLN A 560 22.08 -19.62 14.68
CA GLN A 560 21.50 -20.64 13.81
C GLN A 560 21.75 -20.30 12.33
N ALA A 561 22.12 -21.31 11.53
CA ALA A 561 22.27 -21.16 10.08
C ALA A 561 20.96 -20.67 9.43
N PRO A 562 21.01 -19.72 8.47
CA PRO A 562 19.83 -19.19 7.79
C PRO A 562 18.91 -20.27 7.22
N GLU A 563 19.47 -21.31 6.59
CA GLU A 563 18.72 -22.41 5.96
C GLU A 563 17.94 -23.25 6.98
N ALA A 564 18.36 -23.23 8.25
CA ALA A 564 17.75 -24.00 9.32
C ALA A 564 16.58 -23.28 10.02
N VAL A 565 16.24 -22.05 9.63
CA VAL A 565 15.16 -21.29 10.28
C VAL A 565 13.75 -21.73 9.86
N GLY A 566 13.64 -22.55 8.81
CA GLY A 566 12.36 -23.13 8.37
C GLY A 566 11.52 -22.21 7.48
N LEU A 567 12.12 -21.16 6.91
CA LEU A 567 11.49 -20.34 5.87
C LEU A 567 12.08 -20.71 4.50
N PRO A 568 11.26 -20.97 3.47
CA PRO A 568 11.72 -21.46 2.17
C PRO A 568 12.59 -20.46 1.37
N ASN A 569 12.50 -19.18 1.72
CA ASN A 569 13.15 -18.03 1.11
C ASN A 569 14.36 -17.49 1.90
N ILE A 570 14.74 -18.13 3.00
CA ILE A 570 15.88 -17.69 3.83
C ILE A 570 17.02 -18.71 3.76
N GLY A 571 18.20 -18.25 3.36
CA GLY A 571 19.39 -19.07 3.16
C GLY A 571 19.63 -19.45 1.69
N LEU A 572 20.66 -20.27 1.47
CA LEU A 572 21.04 -20.74 0.14
C LEU A 572 19.94 -21.58 -0.51
N PRO A 573 19.40 -21.16 -1.67
CA PRO A 573 18.41 -21.94 -2.38
C PRO A 573 19.09 -23.07 -3.16
N ALA A 574 18.29 -24.08 -3.56
CA ALA A 574 18.73 -25.02 -4.58
C ALA A 574 19.02 -24.29 -5.91
N ALA A 575 19.86 -24.89 -6.75
CA ALA A 575 20.13 -24.37 -8.09
C ALA A 575 18.83 -24.21 -8.90
N VAL A 576 18.83 -23.21 -9.79
CA VAL A 576 17.74 -22.99 -10.75
C VAL A 576 17.95 -23.98 -11.90
N PRO A 577 16.97 -24.83 -12.22
CA PRO A 577 17.11 -25.82 -13.28
C PRO A 577 17.39 -25.16 -14.64
N TYR A 578 17.90 -25.98 -15.56
CA TYR A 578 18.09 -25.56 -16.95
C TYR A 578 16.76 -25.35 -17.65
#